data_AF-A0A2E2QDH3-F1
#
_entry.id   AF-A0A2E2QDH3-F1
#
_cell.length_a   1.000
_cell.length_b   1.000
_cell.length_c   1.000
_cell.angle_alpha   90.00
_cell.angle_beta   90.00
_cell.angle_gamma   90.00
#
_symmetry.space_group_name_H-M   'P 1'
#
loop_
_entity.id
_entity.type
_entity.pdbx_description
1 polymer ?
#
loop_
_entity_poly.entity_id
_entity_poly.type
_entity_poly.pdbx_seq_one_letter_code
_entity_poly.pdbx_strand_id
1 'polypeptide(L)'
;MKKFFLTGAFAVFSLFAFSQGFMVNFSNMDLDDGLDFDGMTENMAIGMFVNDAWAVGVTNLGSDADAGWFARYYWNDNMYVSFSGDEIDLDTDGISLGAGYTMMVNDWLAVEPNISGDGGFDLDNLEFGLSLGLRF
;
A
#
# COMPACT_ATOMS: atom_id res chain seq x y z
N MET A 1 -3.00 10.76 23.80
CA MET A 1 -3.00 9.28 23.67
C MET A 1 -2.50 8.77 22.32
N LYS A 2 -2.10 9.65 21.37
CA LYS A 2 -1.62 9.28 20.01
C LYS A 2 -0.39 8.34 20.00
N LYS A 3 0.49 8.44 21.00
CA LYS A 3 1.71 7.60 21.10
C LYS A 3 1.44 6.12 21.39
N PHE A 4 0.28 5.77 21.96
CA PHE A 4 -0.06 4.37 22.22
C PHE A 4 -0.46 3.62 20.95
N PHE A 5 -1.05 4.31 19.96
CA PHE A 5 -1.40 3.71 18.68
C PHE A 5 -0.15 3.38 17.87
N LEU A 6 0.81 4.32 17.77
CA LEU A 6 2.05 4.07 17.04
C LEU A 6 2.88 2.96 17.69
N THR A 7 3.00 2.94 19.02
CA THR A 7 3.70 1.86 19.75
C THR A 7 2.95 0.53 19.66
N GLY A 8 1.61 0.54 19.69
CA GLY A 8 0.79 -0.65 19.51
C GLY A 8 0.89 -1.22 18.10
N ALA A 9 0.83 -0.36 17.09
CA ALA A 9 1.06 -0.72 15.69
C ALA A 9 2.46 -1.31 15.53
N PHE A 10 3.51 -0.67 16.07
CA PHE A 10 4.87 -1.19 16.02
C PHE A 10 5.03 -2.56 16.73
N ALA A 11 4.33 -2.76 17.84
CA ALA A 11 4.32 -4.04 18.55
C ALA A 11 3.59 -5.14 17.77
N VAL A 12 2.47 -4.82 17.13
CA VAL A 12 1.75 -5.74 16.24
C VAL A 12 2.58 -6.03 14.98
N PHE A 13 3.22 -5.02 14.39
CA PHE A 13 4.15 -5.17 13.28
C PHE A 13 5.34 -6.05 13.64
N SER A 14 5.85 -5.97 14.87
CA SER A 14 6.93 -6.87 15.34
C SER A 14 6.51 -8.35 15.44
N LEU A 15 5.21 -8.63 15.60
CA LEU A 15 4.69 -10.01 15.60
C LEU A 15 4.59 -10.57 14.17
N PHE A 16 4.32 -9.71 13.18
CA PHE A 16 4.26 -10.09 11.76
C PHE A 16 5.61 -10.01 11.04
N ALA A 17 6.59 -9.27 11.57
CA ALA A 17 7.96 -9.26 11.06
C ALA A 17 8.68 -10.63 11.15
N PHE A 18 8.09 -11.62 11.84
CA PHE A 18 8.58 -12.99 11.86
C PHE A 18 7.96 -13.89 10.77
N SER A 19 6.89 -13.47 10.09
CA SER A 19 6.41 -14.16 8.89
C SER A 19 7.13 -13.56 7.68
N GLN A 20 8.02 -14.34 7.08
CA GLN A 20 8.65 -14.00 5.80
C GLN A 20 7.55 -13.63 4.81
N GLY A 21 7.55 -12.38 4.35
CA GLY A 21 6.58 -11.89 3.38
C GLY A 21 5.47 -11.04 3.98
N PHE A 22 5.74 -10.18 4.97
CA PHE A 22 4.79 -9.17 5.41
C PHE A 22 5.14 -7.79 4.84
N MET A 23 4.13 -7.00 4.45
CA MET A 23 4.33 -5.64 3.97
C MET A 23 3.34 -4.64 4.58
N VAL A 24 3.83 -3.45 4.86
CA VAL A 24 3.04 -2.27 5.20
C VAL A 24 3.32 -1.23 4.15
N ASN A 25 2.29 -0.56 3.64
CA ASN A 25 2.45 0.51 2.67
C ASN A 25 1.70 1.75 3.13
N PHE A 26 2.34 2.90 3.00
CA PHE A 26 1.71 4.20 3.19
C PHE A 26 1.61 4.84 1.81
N SER A 27 0.39 4.85 1.26
CA SER A 27 0.13 5.26 -0.14
C SER A 27 -0.07 6.76 -0.27
N ASN A 28 0.14 7.28 -1.50
CA ASN A 28 -0.12 8.65 -1.93
C ASN A 28 0.30 9.72 -0.91
N MET A 29 1.58 9.74 -0.57
CA MET A 29 2.13 10.85 0.22
C MET A 29 2.03 12.13 -0.60
N ASP A 30 1.11 13.01 -0.22
CA ASP A 30 1.05 14.36 -0.75
C ASP A 30 2.30 15.11 -0.28
N LEU A 31 3.18 15.42 -1.24
CA LEU A 31 4.43 16.13 -0.98
C LEU A 31 4.24 17.66 -1.00
N ASP A 32 3.08 18.15 -1.43
CA ASP A 32 2.84 19.57 -1.67
C ASP A 32 2.51 20.32 -0.35
N ASP A 33 1.84 19.66 0.60
CA ASP A 33 1.47 20.25 1.91
C ASP A 33 2.43 19.91 3.07
N GLY A 34 3.61 19.37 2.75
CA GLY A 34 4.57 18.84 3.72
C GLY A 34 4.21 17.43 4.18
N LEU A 35 5.07 16.78 4.99
CA LEU A 35 4.82 15.42 5.49
C LEU A 35 3.60 15.41 6.44
N ASP A 36 2.40 15.33 5.88
CA ASP A 36 1.17 15.18 6.63
C ASP A 36 0.99 13.74 7.09
N PHE A 37 1.26 13.52 8.38
CA PHE A 37 1.17 12.20 8.99
C PHE A 37 -0.27 11.68 9.10
N ASP A 38 -1.27 12.57 9.11
CA ASP A 38 -2.67 12.14 9.17
C ASP A 38 -3.06 11.51 7.81
N GLY A 39 -2.79 12.19 6.69
CA GLY A 39 -3.00 11.61 5.34
C GLY A 39 -2.19 10.33 5.05
N MET A 40 -0.97 10.20 5.60
CA MET A 40 -0.20 8.95 5.50
C MET A 40 -0.85 7.79 6.24
N THR A 41 -1.46 8.05 7.40
CA THR A 41 -2.04 6.99 8.24
C THR A 41 -3.40 6.54 7.72
N GLU A 42 -4.18 7.45 7.15
CA GLU A 42 -5.48 7.17 6.52
C GLU A 42 -5.34 6.19 5.34
N ASN A 43 -4.30 6.38 4.52
CA ASN A 43 -4.00 5.56 3.35
C ASN A 43 -3.03 4.39 3.62
N MET A 44 -3.05 3.87 4.85
CA MET A 44 -2.22 2.73 5.24
C MET A 44 -2.82 1.42 4.73
N ALA A 45 -1.97 0.64 4.05
CA ALA A 45 -2.25 -0.70 3.59
C ALA A 45 -1.35 -1.73 4.29
N ILE A 46 -1.90 -2.90 4.58
CA ILE A 46 -1.16 -4.04 5.14
C ILE A 46 -1.42 -5.25 4.27
N GLY A 47 -0.36 -5.97 3.90
CA GLY A 47 -0.48 -7.19 3.12
C GLY A 47 0.59 -8.22 3.40
N MET A 48 0.47 -9.34 2.70
CA MET A 48 1.38 -10.46 2.76
C MET A 48 1.72 -10.98 1.37
N PHE A 49 2.97 -11.37 1.17
CA PHE A 49 3.42 -12.12 0.02
C PHE A 49 2.87 -13.54 0.13
N VAL A 50 2.05 -13.92 -0.85
CA VAL A 50 1.52 -15.28 -1.00
C VAL A 50 2.61 -16.20 -1.56
N ASN A 51 3.47 -15.64 -2.41
CA ASN A 51 4.66 -16.24 -2.99
C ASN A 51 5.58 -15.13 -3.50
N ASP A 52 6.67 -15.51 -4.17
CA ASP A 52 7.68 -14.58 -4.72
C ASP A 52 7.12 -13.59 -5.77
N ALA A 53 5.96 -13.87 -6.36
CA ALA A 53 5.36 -13.07 -7.42
C ALA A 53 4.08 -12.33 -7.00
N TRP A 54 3.43 -12.69 -5.91
CA TRP A 54 2.13 -12.13 -5.53
C TRP A 54 2.10 -11.67 -4.09
N ALA A 55 1.57 -10.47 -3.87
CA ALA A 55 1.18 -9.99 -2.55
C ALA A 55 -0.29 -9.59 -2.55
N VAL A 56 -0.97 -9.80 -1.43
CA VAL A 56 -2.37 -9.42 -1.23
C VAL A 56 -2.55 -8.82 0.14
N GLY A 57 -3.53 -7.93 0.28
CA GLY A 57 -3.77 -7.26 1.55
C GLY A 57 -5.01 -6.40 1.57
N VAL A 58 -5.08 -5.60 2.61
CA VAL A 58 -6.17 -4.67 2.93
C VAL A 58 -5.64 -3.24 2.93
N THR A 59 -6.47 -2.29 2.53
CA THR A 59 -6.17 -0.85 2.50
C THR A 59 -7.15 -0.08 3.40
N ASN A 60 -6.94 1.24 3.52
CA ASN A 60 -7.80 2.17 4.27
C ASN A 60 -7.91 1.86 5.77
N LEU A 61 -6.91 1.19 6.35
CA LEU A 61 -6.97 0.71 7.73
C LEU A 61 -6.94 1.82 8.81
N GLY A 62 -6.54 3.04 8.43
CA GLY A 62 -6.53 4.20 9.32
C GLY A 62 -7.60 5.24 8.99
N SER A 63 -8.43 4.99 7.97
CA SER A 63 -9.47 5.90 7.51
C SER A 63 -10.82 5.58 8.18
N ASP A 64 -11.73 6.55 8.19
CA ASP A 64 -13.15 6.34 8.51
C ASP A 64 -13.91 5.69 7.32
N ALA A 65 -13.26 5.52 6.17
CA ALA A 65 -13.78 4.81 5.00
C ALA A 65 -13.83 3.28 5.20
N ASP A 66 -14.59 2.60 4.34
CA ASP A 66 -14.64 1.13 4.35
C ASP A 66 -13.26 0.52 4.01
N ALA A 67 -12.99 -0.61 4.64
CA ALA A 67 -11.76 -1.36 4.42
C ALA A 67 -11.74 -1.95 3.01
N GLY A 68 -10.83 -1.44 2.19
CA GLY A 68 -10.58 -1.96 0.84
C GLY A 68 -9.61 -3.13 0.83
N TRP A 69 -9.30 -3.61 -0.38
CA TRP A 69 -8.33 -4.67 -0.62
C TRP A 69 -7.34 -4.28 -1.71
N PHE A 70 -6.20 -4.97 -1.73
CA PHE A 70 -5.26 -4.89 -2.83
C PHE A 70 -4.66 -6.25 -3.18
N ALA A 71 -4.28 -6.41 -4.44
CA ALA A 71 -3.44 -7.46 -4.95
C ALA A 71 -2.32 -6.85 -5.80
N ARG A 72 -1.10 -7.36 -5.65
CA ARG A 72 0.07 -6.94 -6.41
C ARG A 72 0.72 -8.15 -7.06
N TYR A 73 0.98 -8.03 -8.35
CA TYR A 73 1.81 -8.97 -9.10
C TYR A 73 3.17 -8.34 -9.36
N TYR A 74 4.23 -8.98 -8.88
CA TYR A 74 5.61 -8.61 -9.12
C TYR A 74 6.10 -9.27 -10.40
N TRP A 75 6.33 -8.46 -11.44
CA TRP A 75 6.97 -8.95 -12.67
C TRP A 75 8.44 -9.27 -12.41
N ASN A 76 9.09 -8.49 -11.56
CA ASN A 76 10.41 -8.78 -11.02
C ASN A 76 10.48 -8.25 -9.57
N ASP A 77 11.64 -8.39 -8.93
CA ASP A 77 11.85 -7.99 -7.53
C ASP A 77 11.52 -6.51 -7.24
N ASN A 78 11.52 -5.66 -8.28
CA ASN A 78 11.37 -4.21 -8.16
C ASN A 78 10.15 -3.65 -8.88
N MET A 79 9.45 -4.39 -9.73
CA MET A 79 8.34 -3.87 -10.53
C MET A 79 7.08 -4.64 -10.24
N TYR A 80 5.99 -3.92 -9.98
CA TYR A 80 4.70 -4.52 -9.73
C TYR A 80 3.58 -3.88 -10.55
N VAL A 81 2.56 -4.67 -10.80
CA VAL A 81 1.22 -4.24 -11.22
C VAL A 81 0.29 -4.45 -10.03
N SER A 82 -0.52 -3.45 -9.71
CA SER A 82 -1.45 -3.46 -8.58
C SER A 82 -2.90 -3.40 -9.05
N PHE A 83 -3.75 -4.05 -8.27
CA PHE A 83 -5.20 -4.06 -8.36
C PHE A 83 -5.71 -3.72 -6.96
N SER A 84 -6.64 -2.78 -6.84
CA SER A 84 -7.25 -2.45 -5.55
C SER A 84 -8.72 -2.14 -5.71
N GLY A 85 -9.47 -2.25 -4.62
CA GLY A 85 -10.85 -1.78 -4.58
C GLY A 85 -11.24 -1.31 -3.19
N ASP A 86 -12.21 -0.40 -3.15
CA ASP A 86 -12.64 0.31 -1.93
C ASP A 86 -13.52 -0.54 -1.02
N GLU A 87 -14.10 -1.62 -1.55
CA GLU A 87 -14.91 -2.59 -0.81
C GLU A 87 -14.51 -4.02 -1.17
N ILE A 88 -14.69 -4.96 -0.24
CA ILE A 88 -14.48 -6.40 -0.47
C ILE A 88 -15.57 -6.98 -1.40
N ASP A 89 -16.62 -6.22 -1.70
CA ASP A 89 -17.59 -6.59 -2.74
C ASP A 89 -16.95 -6.37 -4.13
N LEU A 90 -17.00 -7.40 -4.97
CA LEU A 90 -16.31 -7.43 -6.27
C LEU A 90 -17.11 -6.72 -7.36
N ASP A 91 -17.60 -5.51 -7.06
CA ASP A 91 -18.25 -4.68 -8.07
C ASP A 91 -17.18 -3.99 -8.92
N THR A 92 -17.30 -4.08 -10.24
CA THR A 92 -16.25 -3.64 -11.18
C THR A 92 -16.05 -2.13 -11.22
N ASP A 93 -17.03 -1.38 -10.71
CA ASP A 93 -17.04 0.08 -10.78
C ASP A 93 -16.09 0.75 -9.76
N GLY A 94 -15.58 -0.02 -8.79
CA GLY A 94 -14.64 0.44 -7.75
C GLY A 94 -13.25 -0.18 -7.82
N ILE A 95 -12.84 -0.74 -8.96
CA ILE A 95 -11.52 -1.35 -9.13
C ILE A 95 -10.54 -0.35 -9.74
N SER A 96 -9.42 -0.12 -9.05
CA SER A 96 -8.29 0.66 -9.56
C SER A 96 -7.18 -0.26 -10.05
N LEU A 97 -6.54 0.13 -11.17
CA LEU A 97 -5.35 -0.53 -11.70
C LEU A 97 -4.15 0.39 -11.54
N GLY A 98 -3.00 -0.18 -11.19
CA GLY A 98 -1.77 0.59 -11.07
C GLY A 98 -0.52 -0.20 -11.43
N ALA A 99 0.56 0.53 -11.55
CA ALA A 99 1.90 -0.02 -11.72
C ALA A 99 2.89 0.80 -10.90
N GLY A 100 3.90 0.14 -10.36
CA GLY A 100 4.88 0.81 -9.53
C GLY A 100 6.24 0.15 -9.56
N TYR A 101 7.21 0.89 -9.03
CA TYR A 101 8.57 0.43 -8.89
C TYR A 101 9.01 0.53 -7.43
N THR A 102 9.48 -0.56 -6.85
CA THR A 102 10.02 -0.64 -5.49
C THR A 102 11.53 -0.41 -5.48
N MET A 103 11.95 0.66 -4.82
CA MET A 103 13.35 0.91 -4.47
C MET A 103 13.58 0.60 -3.00
N MET A 104 14.31 -0.49 -2.70
CA MET A 104 14.76 -0.76 -1.33
C MET A 104 15.83 0.26 -0.95
N VAL A 105 15.57 1.07 0.06
CA VAL A 105 16.54 1.98 0.68
C VAL A 105 17.48 1.20 1.60
N ASN A 106 16.93 0.21 2.29
CA ASN A 106 17.64 -0.80 3.07
C ASN A 106 16.83 -2.10 3.07
N ASP A 107 17.22 -3.11 3.86
CA ASP A 107 16.60 -4.43 3.86
C ASP A 107 15.11 -4.45 4.26
N TRP A 108 14.57 -3.39 4.87
CA TRP A 108 13.19 -3.34 5.36
C TRP A 108 12.38 -2.12 4.87
N LEU A 109 13.02 -1.05 4.41
CA LEU A 109 12.39 0.20 3.97
C LEU A 109 12.48 0.32 2.46
N ALA A 110 11.34 0.54 1.83
CA ALA A 110 11.18 0.78 0.41
C ALA A 110 10.54 2.15 0.14
N VAL A 111 10.95 2.76 -0.96
CA VAL A 111 10.28 3.90 -1.58
C VAL A 111 9.68 3.43 -2.90
N GLU A 112 8.42 3.73 -3.13
CA GLU A 112 7.64 3.18 -4.23
C GLU A 112 6.93 4.26 -5.04
N PRO A 113 7.58 4.86 -6.05
CA PRO A 113 6.88 5.63 -7.07
C PRO A 113 5.92 4.70 -7.82
N ASN A 114 4.70 5.18 -8.04
CA ASN A 114 3.65 4.42 -8.69
C ASN A 114 2.72 5.34 -9.48
N ILE A 115 1.94 4.71 -10.36
CA ILE A 115 0.90 5.36 -11.14
C ILE A 115 -0.33 4.45 -11.10
N SER A 116 -1.50 5.03 -10.85
CA SER A 116 -2.77 4.31 -10.80
C SER A 116 -3.89 5.08 -11.46
N GLY A 117 -4.95 4.38 -11.85
CA GLY A 117 -6.17 4.97 -12.38
C GLY A 117 -7.39 4.16 -11.96
N ASP A 118 -8.47 4.87 -11.64
CA ASP A 118 -9.76 4.28 -11.29
C ASP A 118 -10.48 3.78 -12.53
N GLY A 119 -11.06 2.58 -12.46
CA GLY A 119 -11.69 1.94 -13.62
C GLY A 119 -10.72 1.46 -14.71
N GLY A 120 -9.40 1.51 -14.44
CA GLY A 120 -8.35 0.99 -15.31
C GLY A 120 -7.27 2.01 -15.70
N PHE A 121 -6.46 1.66 -16.70
CA PHE A 121 -5.45 2.57 -17.27
C PHE A 121 -6.08 3.49 -18.33
N ASP A 122 -7.00 4.34 -17.92
CA ASP A 122 -7.44 5.48 -18.74
C ASP A 122 -6.44 6.63 -18.56
N LEU A 123 -5.84 7.10 -19.66
CA LEU A 123 -4.75 8.08 -19.63
C LEU A 123 -5.19 9.41 -18.99
N ASP A 124 -6.48 9.72 -19.07
CA ASP A 124 -7.06 10.95 -18.53
C ASP A 124 -7.26 10.90 -17.00
N ASN A 125 -7.23 9.72 -16.40
CA ASN A 125 -7.45 9.50 -14.95
C ASN A 125 -6.21 8.91 -14.24
N LEU A 126 -5.02 9.05 -14.82
CA LEU A 126 -3.79 8.57 -14.19
C LEU A 126 -3.31 9.54 -13.11
N GLU A 127 -3.16 9.02 -11.90
CA GLU A 127 -2.57 9.71 -10.77
C GLU A 127 -1.17 9.16 -10.49
N PHE A 128 -0.20 10.05 -10.31
CA PHE A 128 1.14 9.68 -9.87
C PHE A 128 1.21 9.71 -8.34
N GLY A 129 1.62 8.60 -7.74
CA GLY A 129 1.79 8.45 -6.31
C GLY A 129 3.25 8.18 -5.91
N LEU A 130 3.60 8.58 -4.69
CA LEU A 130 4.79 8.10 -4.00
C LEU A 130 4.38 7.43 -2.70
N SER A 131 4.83 6.19 -2.51
CA SER A 131 4.51 5.40 -1.33
C SER A 131 5.76 4.98 -0.55
N LEU A 132 5.60 4.72 0.74
CA LEU A 132 6.63 4.15 1.60
C LEU A 132 6.23 2.74 2.04
N GLY A 133 7.07 1.77 1.70
CA GLY A 133 6.87 0.37 2.05
C GLY A 133 7.77 -0.06 3.21
N LEU A 134 7.22 -0.76 4.19
CA LEU A 134 7.98 -1.59 5.12
C LEU A 134 7.81 -3.05 4.71
N ARG A 135 8.90 -3.80 4.54
CA ARG A 135 8.90 -5.20 4.09
C ARG A 135 9.70 -6.06 5.07
N PHE A 136 9.14 -7.21 5.46
CA PHE A 136 9.72 -8.13 6.44
C PHE A 136 9.58 -9.59 6.00
#